data_AF-A0A2N1MYN9-F1
#
_entry.id   AF-A0A2N1MYN9-F1
#
_cell.length_a   1.000
_cell.length_b   1.000
_cell.length_c   1.000
_cell.angle_alpha   90.00
_cell.angle_beta   90.00
_cell.angle_gamma   90.00
#
_symmetry.space_group_name_H-M   'P 1'
#
loop_
_entity.id
_entity.type
_entity.pdbx_description
1 polymer ?
#
loop_
_entity_poly.entity_id
_entity_poly.type
_entity_poly.pdbx_seq_one_letter_code
_entity_poly.pdbx_strand_id
1 'polypeptide(L)'
;MRYMDPKILNDHSYDLTKKSDIYSLAVLLWQLTSCKLPFESETDDDVLKICIINGKREIPIKETNDEYVELYQKCWEFEPKDRPDISEIVSILKSINSEKNKTIKSEENEITKELENDNLSCQIRNY
;
A
#
# COMPACT_ATOMS: atom_id res chain seq x y z
N MET A 1 0.26 1.13 20.47
CA MET A 1 0.11 2.52 19.97
C MET A 1 0.45 2.74 18.50
N ARG A 2 1.27 1.89 17.87
CA ARG A 2 1.76 2.07 16.49
C ARG A 2 0.68 2.30 15.42
N TYR A 3 -0.53 1.79 15.68
CA TYR A 3 -1.70 1.90 14.81
C TYR A 3 -2.68 2.99 15.25
N MET A 4 -2.46 3.64 16.40
CA MET A 4 -3.41 4.62 16.94
C MET A 4 -3.36 5.95 16.19
N ASP A 5 -4.53 6.54 16.00
CA ASP A 5 -4.69 7.85 15.36
C ASP A 5 -3.88 8.93 16.09
N PRO A 6 -3.01 9.69 15.40
CA PRO A 6 -2.20 10.75 16.00
C PRO A 6 -3.06 11.83 16.67
N LYS A 7 -4.29 12.06 16.20
CA LYS A 7 -5.20 13.04 16.82
C LYS A 7 -5.63 12.62 18.22
N ILE A 8 -5.91 11.32 18.42
CA ILE A 8 -6.23 10.74 19.73
C ILE A 8 -5.02 10.77 20.65
N LEU A 9 -3.83 10.48 20.10
CA LEU A 9 -2.58 10.52 20.88
C LEU A 9 -2.27 11.94 21.37
N ASN A 10 -2.57 12.95 20.54
CA ASN A 10 -2.35 14.35 20.83
C ASN A 10 -3.40 14.93 21.78
N ASP A 11 -4.67 14.58 21.59
CA ASP A 11 -5.80 15.08 22.37
C ASP A 11 -6.77 13.94 22.70
N HIS A 12 -6.83 13.58 23.98
CA HIS A 12 -7.69 12.48 24.46
C HIS A 12 -9.17 12.89 24.54
N SER A 13 -9.50 14.15 24.31
CA SER A 13 -10.90 14.59 24.16
C SER A 13 -11.44 14.37 22.74
N TYR A 14 -10.56 14.04 21.78
CA TYR A 14 -10.97 13.68 20.44
C TYR A 14 -11.56 12.27 20.41
N ASP A 15 -12.78 12.15 19.87
CA ASP A 15 -13.49 10.88 19.77
C ASP A 15 -12.87 9.96 18.71
N LEU A 16 -12.92 8.65 18.97
CA LEU A 16 -12.67 7.63 17.95
C LEU A 16 -13.70 7.76 16.83
N THR A 17 -13.24 7.89 15.60
CA THR A 17 -14.10 7.99 14.42
C THR A 17 -13.71 6.96 13.36
N LYS A 18 -14.55 6.81 12.33
CA LYS A 18 -14.20 6.02 11.14
C LYS A 18 -12.86 6.45 10.52
N LYS A 19 -12.49 7.73 10.63
CA LYS A 19 -11.19 8.22 10.13
C LYS A 19 -10.01 7.71 10.96
N SER A 20 -10.23 7.37 12.22
CA SER A 20 -9.23 6.70 13.07
C SER A 20 -8.99 5.26 12.62
N ASP A 21 -10.03 4.57 12.16
CA ASP A 21 -9.89 3.25 11.52
C ASP A 21 -9.09 3.36 10.21
N ILE A 22 -9.32 4.42 9.41
CA ILE A 22 -8.56 4.68 8.17
C ILE A 22 -7.06 4.86 8.45
N TYR A 23 -6.70 5.57 9.52
CA TYR A 23 -5.30 5.69 9.93
C TYR A 23 -4.70 4.33 10.28
N SER A 24 -5.42 3.53 11.09
CA SER A 24 -4.96 2.19 11.47
C SER A 24 -4.76 1.29 10.25
N LEU A 25 -5.68 1.39 9.28
CA LEU A 25 -5.60 0.68 8.01
C LEU A 25 -4.36 1.10 7.22
N ALA A 26 -4.02 2.38 7.17
CA ALA A 26 -2.82 2.87 6.48
C ALA A 26 -1.53 2.20 6.99
N VAL A 27 -1.39 2.13 8.31
CA VAL A 27 -0.24 1.48 8.96
C VAL A 27 -0.21 -0.02 8.64
N LEU A 28 -1.37 -0.68 8.59
CA LEU A 28 -1.48 -2.09 8.16
C LEU A 28 -1.12 -2.28 6.69
N LEU A 29 -1.59 -1.42 5.77
CA LEU A 29 -1.25 -1.49 4.35
C LEU A 29 0.26 -1.35 4.15
N TRP A 30 0.91 -0.41 4.84
CA TRP A 30 2.37 -0.32 4.84
C TRP A 30 3.02 -1.60 5.37
N GLN A 31 2.54 -2.13 6.51
CA GLN A 31 3.08 -3.36 7.11
C GLN A 31 2.99 -4.57 6.18
N LEU A 32 1.92 -4.70 5.40
CA LEU A 32 1.76 -5.76 4.41
C LEU A 32 2.81 -5.68 3.29
N THR A 33 3.23 -4.47 2.93
CA THR A 33 4.26 -4.26 1.90
C THR A 33 5.68 -4.42 2.43
N SER A 34 5.92 -4.06 3.69
CA SER A 34 7.25 -4.13 4.30
C SER A 34 7.55 -5.46 4.95
N CYS A 35 6.52 -6.23 5.33
CA CYS A 35 6.61 -7.41 6.17
C CYS A 35 7.34 -7.16 7.51
N LYS A 36 7.30 -5.92 8.02
CA LYS A 36 7.98 -5.48 9.25
C LYS A 36 7.01 -4.96 10.29
N LEU A 37 7.46 -4.86 11.54
CA LEU A 37 6.70 -4.17 12.58
C LEU A 37 6.74 -2.65 12.31
N PRO A 38 5.60 -1.92 12.34
CA PRO A 38 5.61 -0.48 12.20
C PRO A 38 6.41 0.19 13.31
N PHE A 39 7.27 1.13 12.97
CA PHE A 39 8.20 1.89 13.79
C PHE A 39 9.18 1.01 14.58
N GLU A 40 9.62 -0.12 14.02
CA GLU A 40 10.45 -1.13 14.69
C GLU A 40 11.67 -0.57 15.43
N SER A 41 12.26 0.52 14.93
CA SER A 41 13.42 1.19 15.55
C SER A 41 13.11 1.90 16.87
N GLU A 42 11.86 2.19 17.18
CA GLU A 42 11.44 2.92 18.38
C GLU A 42 10.91 1.94 19.42
N THR A 43 11.72 1.68 20.44
CA THR A 43 11.36 0.76 21.54
C THR A 43 10.67 1.46 22.71
N ASP A 44 10.85 2.78 22.84
CA ASP A 44 10.21 3.60 23.85
C ASP A 44 8.87 4.12 23.32
N ASP A 45 7.81 3.72 23.99
CA ASP A 45 6.43 4.01 23.65
C ASP A 45 6.10 5.51 23.80
N ASP A 46 6.62 6.21 24.82
CA ASP A 46 6.37 7.65 24.99
C ASP A 46 7.09 8.48 23.92
N VAL A 47 8.34 8.10 23.59
CA VAL A 47 9.09 8.71 22.49
C VAL A 47 8.39 8.48 21.16
N LEU A 48 7.92 7.24 20.92
CA LEU A 48 7.21 6.89 19.70
C LEU A 48 5.93 7.72 19.53
N LYS A 49 5.15 7.86 20.61
CA LYS A 49 3.95 8.70 20.63
C LYS A 49 4.25 10.12 20.18
N ILE A 50 5.27 10.76 20.77
CA ILE A 50 5.68 12.13 20.42
C ILE A 50 6.12 12.21 18.96
N CYS A 51 6.89 11.23 18.48
CA CYS A 51 7.33 11.19 17.09
C CYS A 51 6.15 11.11 16.11
N ILE A 52 5.16 10.24 16.38
CA ILE A 52 3.97 10.07 15.54
C ILE A 52 3.14 11.36 15.47
N ILE A 53 2.95 12.03 16.61
CA ILE A 53 2.25 13.32 16.70
C ILE A 53 2.98 14.39 15.88
N ASN A 54 4.32 14.38 15.91
CA ASN A 54 5.16 15.30 15.15
C ASN A 54 5.35 14.90 13.67
N GLY A 55 4.58 13.94 13.17
CA GLY A 55 4.56 13.60 11.75
C GLY A 55 5.54 12.50 11.32
N LYS A 56 6.19 11.78 12.25
CA LYS A 56 6.96 10.59 11.89
C LYS A 56 6.06 9.59 11.16
N ARG A 57 6.49 9.15 9.99
CA ARG A 57 5.86 8.11 9.18
C ARG A 57 6.91 7.12 8.69
N GLU A 58 6.44 5.97 8.25
CA GLU A 58 7.31 4.94 7.72
C GLU A 58 7.83 5.27 6.32
N ILE A 59 8.96 4.67 5.98
CA ILE A 59 9.59 4.86 4.67
C ILE A 59 8.91 3.93 3.65
N PRO A 60 8.48 4.43 2.48
CA PRO A 60 7.95 3.57 1.42
C PRO A 60 8.95 2.51 0.95
N ILE A 61 8.44 1.31 0.66
CA ILE A 61 9.24 0.20 0.14
C ILE A 61 9.37 0.36 -1.38
N LYS A 62 10.62 0.39 -1.87
CA LYS A 62 10.97 0.70 -3.28
C LYS A 62 10.22 -0.13 -4.34
N GLU A 63 9.80 -1.35 -4.02
CA GLU A 63 9.14 -2.27 -4.95
C GLU A 63 7.60 -2.24 -4.84
N THR A 64 7.05 -1.39 -3.97
CA THR A 64 5.60 -1.21 -3.85
C THR A 64 5.11 -0.32 -4.98
N ASN A 65 3.97 -0.68 -5.59
CA ASN A 65 3.31 0.15 -6.60
C ASN A 65 3.03 1.57 -6.07
N ASP A 66 3.37 2.59 -6.87
CA ASP A 66 3.32 3.99 -6.45
C ASP A 66 1.91 4.45 -6.03
N GLU A 67 0.85 4.03 -6.74
CA GLU A 67 -0.54 4.35 -6.34
C GLU A 67 -0.90 3.74 -4.99
N TYR A 68 -0.38 2.55 -4.69
CA TYR A 68 -0.56 1.91 -3.39
C TYR A 68 0.20 2.68 -2.29
N VAL A 69 1.40 3.19 -2.59
CA VAL A 69 2.17 4.05 -1.69
C VAL A 69 1.42 5.33 -1.38
N GLU A 70 0.97 6.05 -2.41
CA GLU A 70 0.18 7.27 -2.26
C GLU A 70 -1.11 7.02 -1.48
N LEU A 71 -1.75 5.86 -1.69
CA LEU A 71 -2.98 5.50 -0.99
C LEU A 71 -2.77 5.43 0.53
N TYR A 72 -1.83 4.61 1.01
CA TYR A 72 -1.62 4.52 2.46
C TYR A 72 -1.04 5.82 3.02
N GLN A 73 -0.29 6.59 2.21
CA GLN A 73 0.18 7.91 2.61
C GLN A 73 -0.95 8.90 2.85
N LYS A 74 -1.97 8.94 1.98
CA LYS A 74 -3.18 9.75 2.22
C LYS A 74 -3.97 9.27 3.44
N CYS A 75 -3.99 7.95 3.68
CA CYS A 75 -4.75 7.37 4.78
C CYS A 75 -4.17 7.68 6.18
N TRP A 76 -2.85 7.94 6.29
CA TRP A 76 -2.20 8.27 7.57
C TRP A 76 -1.94 9.77 7.79
N GLU A 77 -2.64 10.64 7.06
CA GLU A 77 -2.56 12.08 7.26
C GLU A 77 -2.92 12.48 8.69
N PHE A 78 -2.28 13.53 9.19
CA PHE A 78 -2.50 13.96 10.58
C PHE A 78 -3.95 14.39 10.80
N GLU A 79 -4.47 15.27 9.93
CA GLU A 79 -5.83 15.76 10.05
C GLU A 79 -6.85 14.73 9.51
N PRO A 80 -7.84 14.30 10.31
CA PRO A 80 -8.80 13.26 9.91
C PRO A 80 -9.60 13.57 8.64
N LYS A 81 -9.83 14.86 8.35
CA LYS A 81 -10.56 15.33 7.17
C LYS A 81 -9.80 15.10 5.85
N ASP A 82 -8.48 15.00 5.91
CA ASP A 82 -7.61 14.85 4.73
C ASP A 82 -7.44 13.37 4.35
N ARG A 83 -7.91 12.46 5.21
CA ARG A 83 -7.93 11.03 4.95
C ARG A 83 -9.14 10.69 4.06
N PRO A 84 -9.01 9.80 3.06
CA PRO A 84 -10.13 9.36 2.23
C PRO A 84 -11.17 8.58 3.02
N ASP A 85 -12.37 8.41 2.47
CA ASP A 85 -13.34 7.45 2.99
C ASP A 85 -13.05 6.02 2.51
N ILE A 86 -13.54 5.03 3.27
CA ILE A 86 -13.30 3.61 2.96
C ILE A 86 -13.78 3.23 1.55
N SER A 87 -14.82 3.88 1.03
CA SER A 87 -15.31 3.67 -0.33
C SER A 87 -14.29 4.08 -1.39
N GLU A 88 -13.59 5.19 -1.18
CA GLU A 88 -12.53 5.68 -2.08
C GLU A 88 -11.32 4.74 -2.06
N ILE A 89 -10.92 4.30 -0.85
CA ILE A 89 -9.83 3.34 -0.66
C ILE A 89 -10.12 2.05 -1.42
N VAL A 90 -11.32 1.48 -1.25
CA VAL A 90 -11.74 0.26 -1.96
C VAL A 90 -11.74 0.45 -3.47
N SER A 91 -12.16 1.63 -3.95
CA SER A 91 -12.12 1.94 -5.38
C SER A 91 -10.70 1.94 -5.93
N ILE A 92 -9.77 2.62 -5.25
CA ILE A 92 -8.36 2.70 -5.64
C ILE A 92 -7.72 1.31 -5.63
N LEU A 93 -7.92 0.53 -4.57
CA LEU A 93 -7.39 -0.84 -4.47
C LEU A 93 -7.88 -1.75 -5.61
N LYS A 94 -9.15 -1.60 -6.02
CA LYS A 94 -9.70 -2.35 -7.16
C LYS A 94 -9.05 -1.94 -8.48
N SER A 95 -8.81 -0.64 -8.68
CA SER A 95 -8.12 -0.14 -9.86
C SER A 95 -6.71 -0.73 -9.99
N ILE A 96 -5.91 -0.66 -8.91
CA ILE A 96 -4.55 -1.23 -8.86
C ILE A 96 -4.55 -2.72 -9.20
N ASN A 97 -5.51 -3.49 -8.66
CA ASN A 97 -5.62 -4.91 -8.95
C ASN A 97 -6.01 -5.18 -10.42
N SER A 98 -6.87 -4.34 -11.01
CA SER A 98 -7.29 -4.50 -12.40
C SER A 98 -6.16 -4.28 -13.40
N GLU A 99 -5.21 -3.40 -13.09
CA GLU A 99 -4.03 -3.14 -13.91
C GLU A 99 -3.06 -4.30 -13.89
N LYS A 100 -2.78 -4.87 -12.72
CA LYS A 100 -1.96 -6.10 -12.60
C LYS A 100 -2.51 -7.24 -13.45
N ASN A 101 -3.83 -7.43 -13.45
CA ASN A 101 -4.48 -8.45 -14.26
C ASN A 101 -4.42 -8.19 -15.77
N LYS A 102 -4.24 -6.93 -16.20
CA LYS A 102 -4.01 -6.61 -17.62
C LYS A 102 -2.55 -6.87 -18.01
N THR A 103 -1.60 -6.48 -17.16
CA THR A 103 -0.16 -6.69 -17.39
C THR A 103 0.19 -8.17 -17.46
N ILE A 104 -0.32 -8.99 -16.53
CA ILE A 104 -0.10 -10.45 -16.54
C ILE A 104 -0.67 -11.07 -17.83
N LYS A 105 -1.87 -10.65 -18.25
CA LYS A 105 -2.47 -11.13 -19.50
C LYS A 105 -1.71 -10.67 -20.75
N SER A 106 -1.09 -9.50 -20.75
CA SER A 106 -0.26 -9.07 -21.89
C SER A 106 1.04 -9.86 -21.97
N GLU A 107 1.69 -10.13 -20.84
CA GLU A 107 2.92 -10.93 -20.77
C GLU A 107 2.67 -12.40 -21.18
N GLU A 108 1.56 -13.01 -20.73
CA GLU A 108 1.15 -14.34 -21.17
C GLU A 108 0.86 -14.39 -22.68
N ASN A 109 0.27 -13.32 -23.25
CA ASN A 109 0.01 -13.20 -24.68
C ASN A 109 1.28 -12.97 -25.52
N GLU A 110 2.36 -12.44 -24.94
CA GLU A 110 3.66 -12.29 -25.61
C GLU A 110 4.47 -13.58 -25.56
N ILE A 111 4.49 -14.27 -24.41
CA ILE A 111 5.14 -15.57 -24.24
C ILE A 111 4.51 -16.64 -25.16
N THR A 112 3.19 -16.63 -25.31
CA THR A 112 2.48 -17.56 -26.22
C THR A 112 2.76 -17.29 -27.69
N LYS A 113 2.93 -16.02 -28.10
CA LYS A 113 3.32 -15.66 -29.47
C LYS A 113 4.76 -16.05 -29.81
N GLU A 114 5.68 -15.94 -28.85
CA GLU A 114 7.07 -16.39 -29.03
C GLU A 114 7.15 -17.92 -29.17
N LEU A 115 6.40 -18.68 -28.36
CA LEU A 115 6.33 -20.14 -28.45
C LEU A 115 5.67 -20.64 -29.75
N GLU A 116 4.72 -19.89 -30.33
CA GLU A 116 4.13 -20.20 -31.64
C GLU A 116 5.09 -19.90 -32.80
N ASN A 117 5.89 -18.83 -32.71
CA ASN A 117 6.91 -18.51 -33.72
C ASN A 117 8.09 -19.49 -33.70
N ASP A 118 8.54 -19.93 -32.53
CA ASP A 118 9.63 -20.90 -32.40
C ASP A 118 9.22 -22.31 -32.88
N ASN A 119 7.97 -22.72 -32.68
CA ASN A 119 7.44 -23.98 -33.21
C ASN A 119 7.25 -23.98 -34.73
N LEU A 120 7.05 -22.81 -35.36
CA LEU A 120 7.03 -22.69 -36.82
C LEU A 120 8.44 -22.71 -37.44
N SER A 121 9.47 -22.26 -36.70
CA SER A 121 10.86 -22.26 -37.16
C SER A 121 11.48 -23.66 -37.24
N CYS A 122 11.03 -24.60 -36.40
CA CYS A 122 11.54 -25.98 -36.37
C CYS A 122 10.92 -26.90 -37.45
N GLN A 123 9.89 -26.46 -38.18
CA GLN A 123 9.22 -27.27 -39.21
C GLN A 123 9.73 -27.03 -40.64
N ILE A 124 10.75 -26.18 -40.85
CA ILE A 124 11.39 -26.02 -42.18
C ILE A 124 12.75 -26.73 -42.18
N ARG A 125 12.72 -28.06 -42.24
CA ARG A 125 13.84 -28.83 -42.77
C ARG A 125 13.29 -30.05 -43.52
N ASN A 126 12.87 -29.77 -44.75
CA ASN A 126 12.64 -30.78 -45.79
C ASN A 126 13.87 -31.67 -45.91
N TYR A 127 13.70 -32.99 -45.76
CA TYR A 127 14.12 -34.02 -46.71
C TYR A 127 13.32 -35.30 -46.45
#